data_AF-S2S883-F1
#
_entry.id   AF-S2S883-F1
#
_cell.length_a   1.000
_cell.length_b   1.000
_cell.length_c   1.000
_cell.angle_alpha   90.00
_cell.angle_beta   90.00
_cell.angle_gamma   90.00
#
_symmetry.space_group_name_H-M   'P 1'
#
loop_
_entity.id
_entity.type
_entity.pdbx_description
1 polymer ?
#
loop_
_entity_poly.entity_id
_entity_poly.type
_entity_poly.pdbx_seq_one_letter_code
_entity_poly.pdbx_strand_id
1 'polypeptide(L)'
;MGSIIESDNPTETITAKVTSNSKIERFELYKDGCISAIGLAPQPTDTNNKEITFKFKVECGWGPDVKFFPDLAEKDWIGQITTSGTFLSVEPVYNSFQNDYKLINEHTVNFTATSHQSVKKDNWMRDNSLKNEGFIFEVTAPINSEISITINNKKSKLTVKELLAKSHLSVYEDEAKLLLQERANLTEYYRSDSWYHNAYKVKFHRAATKNEYMINQTFTIPVTEHETNYFVKVVQADGQTGWSSPVWIVEKK
;
A
#
# COMPACT_ATOMS: atom_id res chain seq x y z
N MET A 1 -0.82 -12.86 -23.74
CA MET A 1 -1.79 -13.84 -24.25
C MET A 1 -3.17 -13.37 -23.84
N GLY A 2 -4.10 -13.27 -24.78
CA GLY A 2 -5.51 -13.05 -24.49
C GLY A 2 -6.37 -14.02 -25.31
N SER A 3 -7.68 -14.00 -25.09
CA SER A 3 -8.62 -14.97 -25.65
C SER A 3 -9.55 -14.32 -26.66
N ILE A 4 -9.92 -15.07 -27.70
CA ILE A 4 -10.99 -14.70 -28.62
C ILE A 4 -12.24 -15.50 -28.22
N ILE A 5 -13.38 -14.83 -28.13
CA ILE A 5 -14.66 -15.40 -27.77
C ILE A 5 -15.66 -15.05 -28.88
N GLU A 6 -16.23 -16.08 -29.48
CA GLU A 6 -17.38 -15.96 -30.38
C GLU A 6 -18.65 -16.08 -29.56
N SER A 7 -19.63 -15.20 -29.80
CA SER A 7 -20.92 -15.23 -29.10
C SER A 7 -22.10 -15.13 -30.07
N ASP A 8 -23.13 -15.93 -29.79
CA ASP A 8 -24.44 -15.87 -30.45
C ASP A 8 -25.39 -14.85 -29.77
N ASN A 9 -24.98 -14.26 -28.64
CA ASN A 9 -25.79 -13.33 -27.85
C ASN A 9 -25.53 -11.87 -28.27
N PRO A 10 -26.54 -10.98 -28.21
CA PRO A 10 -26.34 -9.56 -28.50
C PRO A 10 -25.49 -8.85 -27.44
N THR A 11 -25.40 -9.42 -26.24
CA THR A 11 -24.60 -8.88 -25.13
C THR A 11 -23.91 -10.01 -24.39
N GLU A 12 -22.70 -9.72 -23.90
CA GLU A 12 -21.93 -10.61 -23.05
C GLU A 12 -21.60 -9.96 -21.71
N THR A 13 -21.15 -10.78 -20.77
CA THR A 13 -20.81 -10.32 -19.42
C THR A 13 -19.33 -10.51 -19.12
N ILE A 14 -18.64 -9.42 -18.81
CA ILE A 14 -17.27 -9.46 -18.29
C ILE A 14 -17.32 -9.36 -16.78
N THR A 15 -16.76 -10.36 -16.10
CA THR A 15 -16.59 -10.36 -14.64
C THR A 15 -15.11 -10.28 -14.28
N ALA A 16 -14.71 -9.21 -13.62
CA ALA A 16 -13.38 -9.04 -13.05
C ALA A 16 -13.40 -9.42 -11.56
N LYS A 17 -12.68 -10.50 -11.21
CA LYS A 17 -12.47 -10.92 -9.82
C LYS A 17 -11.07 -10.46 -9.39
N VAL A 18 -10.99 -9.58 -8.40
CA VAL A 18 -9.74 -8.88 -8.09
C VAL A 18 -9.46 -8.92 -6.60
N THR A 19 -8.26 -9.39 -6.27
CA THR A 19 -7.65 -9.29 -4.94
C THR A 19 -6.48 -8.32 -5.06
N SER A 20 -6.44 -7.31 -4.20
CA SER A 20 -5.44 -6.26 -4.22
C SER A 20 -4.81 -6.06 -2.85
N ASN A 21 -3.79 -5.20 -2.81
CA ASN A 21 -2.94 -4.97 -1.66
C ASN A 21 -3.28 -3.65 -0.92
N SER A 22 -4.15 -2.85 -1.52
CA SER A 22 -4.77 -1.66 -0.96
C SER A 22 -6.26 -1.67 -1.28
N LYS A 23 -7.02 -0.68 -0.80
CA LYS A 23 -8.42 -0.51 -1.20
C LYS A 23 -8.50 -0.31 -2.71
N ILE A 24 -9.42 -1.01 -3.37
CA ILE A 24 -9.81 -0.73 -4.75
C ILE A 24 -10.69 0.53 -4.75
N GLU A 25 -10.35 1.52 -5.57
CA GLU A 25 -11.17 2.72 -5.75
C GLU A 25 -12.16 2.54 -6.90
N ARG A 26 -11.69 2.02 -8.04
CA ARG A 26 -12.52 1.83 -9.23
C ARG A 26 -11.97 0.80 -10.20
N PHE A 27 -12.86 0.34 -11.04
CA PHE A 27 -12.64 -0.46 -12.23
C PHE A 27 -12.93 0.39 -13.45
N GLU A 28 -12.05 0.37 -14.43
CA GLU A 28 -12.21 1.01 -15.74
C GLU A 28 -12.29 -0.09 -16.79
N LEU A 29 -13.44 -0.25 -17.43
CA LEU A 29 -13.58 -1.12 -18.59
C LEU A 29 -13.15 -0.34 -19.84
N TYR A 30 -12.21 -0.89 -20.58
CA TYR A 30 -11.76 -0.35 -21.85
C TYR A 30 -12.38 -1.16 -22.99
N LYS A 31 -12.80 -0.45 -24.05
CA LYS A 31 -13.23 -0.97 -25.35
C LYS A 31 -12.32 -0.35 -26.41
N ASP A 32 -11.58 -1.18 -27.15
CA ASP A 32 -10.65 -0.74 -28.21
C ASP A 32 -9.69 0.37 -27.76
N GLY A 33 -9.23 0.28 -26.51
CA GLY A 33 -8.31 1.26 -25.90
C GLY A 33 -8.97 2.52 -25.32
N CYS A 34 -10.29 2.69 -25.45
CA CYS A 34 -11.03 3.80 -24.86
C CYS A 34 -11.82 3.35 -23.63
N ILE A 35 -11.92 4.18 -22.60
CA ILE A 35 -12.76 3.88 -21.42
C ILE A 35 -14.23 3.85 -21.87
N SER A 36 -14.88 2.69 -21.70
CA SER A 36 -16.28 2.47 -22.03
C SER A 36 -17.19 2.50 -20.82
N ALA A 37 -16.70 2.10 -19.63
CA ALA A 37 -17.48 2.11 -18.40
C ALA A 37 -16.58 2.23 -17.17
N ILE A 38 -17.14 2.72 -16.06
CA ILE A 38 -16.49 2.79 -14.76
C ILE A 38 -17.36 2.06 -13.73
N GLY A 39 -16.78 1.08 -13.04
CA GLY A 39 -17.36 0.45 -11.86
C GLY A 39 -16.72 1.02 -10.60
N LEU A 40 -17.52 1.55 -9.68
CA LEU A 40 -17.01 2.02 -8.39
C LEU A 40 -16.95 0.85 -7.41
N ALA A 41 -15.90 0.83 -6.58
CA ALA A 41 -15.88 -0.11 -5.46
C ALA A 41 -17.07 0.17 -4.53
N PRO A 42 -17.70 -0.89 -3.96
CA PRO A 42 -18.79 -0.71 -3.03
C PRO A 42 -18.32 0.07 -1.81
N GLN A 43 -19.23 0.85 -1.21
CA GLN A 43 -18.93 1.51 0.05
C GLN A 43 -18.68 0.46 1.15
N PRO A 44 -17.86 0.79 2.17
CA PRO A 44 -17.58 -0.13 3.26
C PRO A 44 -18.90 -0.63 3.84
N THR A 45 -19.08 -1.94 3.90
CA THR A 45 -20.24 -2.54 4.57
C THR A 45 -20.03 -2.41 6.08
N ASP A 46 -21.13 -2.13 6.78
CA ASP A 46 -21.15 -1.75 8.19
C ASP A 46 -20.23 -2.63 9.04
N THR A 47 -19.29 -2.00 9.75
CA THR A 47 -18.28 -2.69 10.57
C THR A 47 -18.85 -3.22 11.90
N ASN A 48 -20.14 -3.59 11.91
CA ASN A 48 -20.82 -4.23 13.04
C ASN A 48 -20.33 -5.66 13.29
N ASN A 49 -19.44 -6.17 12.44
CA ASN A 49 -18.80 -7.46 12.63
C ASN A 49 -17.82 -7.41 13.82
N LYS A 50 -18.00 -8.34 14.76
CA LYS A 50 -17.13 -8.49 15.94
C LYS A 50 -15.68 -8.76 15.58
N GLU A 51 -15.43 -9.42 14.44
CA GLU A 51 -14.11 -9.66 13.86
C GLU A 51 -14.12 -9.24 12.39
N ILE A 52 -13.06 -8.57 11.97
CA ILE A 52 -12.89 -8.11 10.61
C ILE A 52 -11.53 -8.55 10.08
N THR A 53 -11.50 -8.93 8.80
CA THR A 53 -10.25 -9.16 8.07
C THR A 53 -9.89 -7.90 7.29
N PHE A 54 -8.65 -7.45 7.43
CA PHE A 54 -8.14 -6.24 6.80
C PHE A 54 -6.66 -6.36 6.44
N LYS A 55 -6.25 -5.61 5.41
CA LYS A 55 -4.85 -5.39 5.04
C LYS A 55 -4.42 -3.98 5.42
N PHE A 56 -3.19 -3.81 5.90
CA PHE A 56 -2.57 -2.50 6.07
C PHE A 56 -1.08 -2.56 5.74
N LYS A 57 -0.56 -1.45 5.20
CA LYS A 57 0.85 -1.31 4.82
C LYS A 57 1.61 -0.53 5.88
N VAL A 58 2.76 -1.03 6.28
CA VAL A 58 3.79 -0.29 7.01
C VAL A 58 4.87 0.10 6.02
N GLU A 59 5.19 1.40 5.96
CA GLU A 59 6.19 1.96 5.07
C GLU A 59 7.28 2.67 5.85
N CYS A 60 8.52 2.25 5.62
CA CYS A 60 9.75 2.75 6.21
C CYS A 60 10.59 3.41 5.11
N GLY A 61 11.14 4.60 5.35
CA GLY A 61 12.13 5.17 4.43
C GLY A 61 12.28 6.69 4.41
N TRP A 62 11.37 7.43 5.04
CA TRP A 62 11.62 8.86 5.26
C TRP A 62 12.68 9.08 6.33
N GLY A 63 13.54 10.07 6.13
CA GLY A 63 14.63 10.38 7.03
C GLY A 63 15.32 11.71 6.72
N PRO A 64 16.49 11.95 7.32
CA PRO A 64 17.29 13.17 7.17
C PRO A 64 17.67 13.47 5.71
N ASP A 65 17.90 14.74 5.38
CA ASP A 65 18.42 15.11 4.05
C ASP A 65 19.86 14.60 3.89
N VAL A 66 20.07 13.63 3.01
CA VAL A 66 21.40 13.07 2.70
C VAL A 66 22.41 14.07 2.14
N LYS A 67 21.99 15.25 1.67
CA LYS A 67 22.93 16.33 1.32
C LYS A 67 23.65 16.87 2.56
N PHE A 68 22.96 16.89 3.69
CA PHE A 68 23.51 17.34 4.96
C PHE A 68 24.06 16.16 5.79
N PHE A 69 23.47 14.97 5.62
CA PHE A 69 23.85 13.73 6.30
C PHE A 69 24.19 12.62 5.29
N PRO A 70 25.29 12.74 4.53
CA PRO A 70 25.64 11.76 3.48
C PRO A 70 25.97 10.37 4.05
N ASP A 71 26.39 10.30 5.31
CA ASP A 71 26.63 9.09 6.07
C ASP A 71 25.35 8.36 6.52
N LEU A 72 24.18 9.00 6.41
CA LEU A 72 22.87 8.44 6.75
C LEU A 72 22.04 8.07 5.52
N ALA A 73 22.72 7.71 4.42
CA ALA A 73 22.06 7.27 3.20
C ALA A 73 21.32 5.92 3.36
N GLU A 74 21.57 5.19 4.45
CA GLU A 74 20.96 3.90 4.74
C GLU A 74 20.45 3.86 6.18
N LYS A 75 19.31 3.20 6.38
CA LYS A 75 18.73 3.01 7.71
C LYS A 75 18.09 1.63 7.82
N ASP A 76 18.53 0.91 8.85
CA ASP A 76 17.88 -0.33 9.28
C ASP A 76 16.69 -0.05 10.19
N TRP A 77 15.64 -0.83 9.96
CA TRP A 77 14.38 -0.81 10.69
C TRP A 77 14.16 -2.20 11.27
N ILE A 78 14.11 -2.28 12.60
CA ILE A 78 13.78 -3.52 13.30
C ILE A 78 12.40 -3.33 13.91
N GLY A 79 11.45 -4.15 13.47
CA GLY A 79 10.05 -4.04 13.79
C GLY A 79 9.48 -5.31 14.42
N GLN A 80 8.48 -5.11 15.29
CA GLN A 80 7.62 -6.14 15.81
C GLN A 80 6.17 -5.63 15.83
N ILE A 81 5.25 -6.44 15.33
CA ILE A 81 3.81 -6.18 15.42
C ILE A 81 3.16 -7.33 16.18
N THR A 82 2.36 -6.99 17.19
CA THR A 82 1.55 -7.92 17.95
C THR A 82 0.09 -7.49 17.91
N THR A 83 -0.82 -8.46 17.77
CA THR A 83 -2.27 -8.23 17.75
C THR A 83 -2.96 -9.30 18.58
N SER A 84 -4.15 -9.00 19.11
CA SER A 84 -5.00 -10.03 19.75
C SER A 84 -5.72 -10.91 18.73
N GLY A 85 -5.74 -10.52 17.45
CA GLY A 85 -6.27 -11.32 16.35
C GLY A 85 -5.20 -12.21 15.71
N THR A 86 -5.45 -12.67 14.50
CA THR A 86 -4.59 -13.63 13.79
C THR A 86 -4.01 -13.01 12.53
N PHE A 87 -2.69 -13.06 12.35
CA PHE A 87 -2.03 -12.76 11.08
C PHE A 87 -2.32 -13.87 10.07
N LEU A 88 -2.90 -13.50 8.93
CA LEU A 88 -3.18 -14.42 7.82
C LEU A 88 -2.02 -14.46 6.82
N SER A 89 -1.44 -13.30 6.52
CA SER A 89 -0.34 -13.18 5.58
C SER A 89 0.50 -11.94 5.88
N VAL A 90 1.77 -11.99 5.46
CA VAL A 90 2.70 -10.86 5.46
C VAL A 90 3.37 -10.85 4.11
N GLU A 91 3.23 -9.74 3.39
CA GLU A 91 3.80 -9.57 2.06
C GLU A 91 4.85 -8.45 2.12
N PRO A 92 6.13 -8.75 1.85
CA PRO A 92 7.16 -7.72 1.72
C PRO A 92 6.95 -6.89 0.46
N VAL A 93 7.10 -5.57 0.59
CA VAL A 93 7.09 -4.61 -0.52
C VAL A 93 8.54 -4.25 -0.81
N TYR A 94 9.13 -4.93 -1.79
CA TYR A 94 10.55 -4.83 -2.10
C TYR A 94 10.87 -3.65 -3.02
N ASN A 95 11.77 -2.77 -2.57
CA ASN A 95 12.67 -2.01 -3.46
C ASN A 95 14.11 -2.53 -3.42
N SER A 96 14.43 -3.37 -2.43
CA SER A 96 15.66 -4.12 -2.22
C SER A 96 15.34 -5.54 -1.70
N PHE A 97 16.28 -6.48 -1.85
CA PHE A 97 16.13 -7.86 -1.36
C PHE A 97 16.54 -8.05 0.11
N GLN A 98 16.70 -6.96 0.87
CA GLN A 98 17.19 -6.99 2.26
C GLN A 98 16.06 -7.03 3.30
N ASN A 99 14.81 -6.85 2.88
CA ASN A 99 13.67 -6.97 3.78
C ASN A 99 13.42 -8.44 4.12
N ASP A 100 13.25 -8.72 5.41
CA ASP A 100 12.92 -10.06 5.90
C ASP A 100 11.85 -9.98 6.99
N TYR A 101 11.11 -11.06 7.17
CA TYR A 101 10.12 -11.17 8.24
C TYR A 101 10.02 -12.60 8.76
N LYS A 102 9.65 -12.71 10.04
CA LYS A 102 9.42 -13.98 10.71
C LYS A 102 8.12 -13.91 11.48
N LEU A 103 7.18 -14.77 11.10
CA LEU A 103 6.00 -15.06 11.91
C LEU A 103 6.46 -15.87 13.14
N ILE A 104 6.43 -15.25 14.32
CA ILE A 104 6.84 -15.90 15.57
C ILE A 104 5.74 -16.85 16.04
N ASN A 105 4.50 -16.39 15.92
CA ASN A 105 3.26 -17.14 16.11
C ASN A 105 2.14 -16.40 15.37
N GLU A 106 0.93 -16.93 15.44
CA GLU A 106 -0.23 -16.34 14.75
C GLU A 106 -0.60 -14.92 15.20
N HIS A 107 -0.08 -14.44 16.33
CA HIS A 107 -0.36 -13.13 16.92
C HIS A 107 0.82 -12.15 16.82
N THR A 108 2.00 -12.59 16.37
CA THR A 108 3.23 -11.80 16.44
C THR A 108 4.12 -12.01 15.22
N VAL A 109 4.49 -10.90 14.57
CA VAL A 109 5.44 -10.86 13.46
C VAL A 109 6.62 -9.97 13.83
N ASN A 110 7.83 -10.47 13.60
CA ASN A 110 9.04 -9.65 13.57
C ASN A 110 9.41 -9.37 12.12
N PHE A 111 9.94 -8.18 11.84
CA PHE A 111 10.39 -7.82 10.51
C PHE A 111 11.63 -6.92 10.56
N THR A 112 12.43 -6.98 9.51
CA THR A 112 13.56 -6.11 9.27
C THR A 112 13.47 -5.51 7.88
N ALA A 113 13.74 -4.22 7.75
CA ALA A 113 13.83 -3.54 6.46
C ALA A 113 15.02 -2.60 6.45
N THR A 114 15.58 -2.35 5.27
CA THR A 114 16.70 -1.44 5.08
C THR A 114 16.34 -0.43 4.01
N SER A 115 16.07 0.80 4.42
CA SER A 115 15.71 1.87 3.48
C SER A 115 16.97 2.60 3.00
N HIS A 116 16.99 2.94 1.72
CA HIS A 116 18.08 3.72 1.13
C HIS A 116 17.59 5.06 0.59
N GLN A 117 18.41 6.08 0.76
CA GLN A 117 18.25 7.40 0.17
C GLN A 117 19.37 7.64 -0.85
N SER A 118 19.00 8.09 -2.06
CA SER A 118 19.96 8.34 -3.14
C SER A 118 20.76 9.63 -2.91
N VAL A 119 22.09 9.54 -3.05
CA VAL A 119 23.04 10.67 -2.95
C VAL A 119 23.36 11.27 -4.34
N LYS A 120 22.65 10.89 -5.41
CA LYS A 120 23.02 11.30 -6.78
C LYS A 120 22.87 12.82 -6.98
N LYS A 121 23.98 13.46 -7.41
CA LYS A 121 24.14 14.91 -7.60
C LYS A 121 23.53 15.49 -8.89
N ASP A 122 23.26 14.66 -9.89
CA ASP A 122 22.92 15.14 -11.24
C ASP A 122 21.47 14.79 -11.60
N ASN A 123 20.54 15.67 -11.22
CA ASN A 123 19.30 16.04 -11.93
C ASN A 123 18.32 16.70 -10.96
N TRP A 124 18.36 18.04 -10.92
CA TRP A 124 17.39 18.93 -10.26
C TRP A 124 15.88 18.64 -10.49
N MET A 125 15.52 17.81 -11.48
CA MET A 125 14.14 17.47 -11.80
C MET A 125 13.80 15.98 -11.70
N ARG A 126 14.74 15.10 -11.35
CA ARG A 126 14.46 13.65 -11.25
C ARG A 126 15.31 12.97 -10.17
N ASP A 127 14.59 12.53 -9.14
CA ASP A 127 14.91 11.38 -8.27
C ASP A 127 15.84 11.59 -7.05
N ASN A 128 15.29 12.24 -6.02
CA ASN A 128 15.37 11.68 -4.66
C ASN A 128 14.69 10.30 -4.72
N SER A 129 15.38 9.27 -5.22
CA SER A 129 14.83 7.90 -5.26
C SER A 129 14.87 7.33 -3.84
N LEU A 130 14.05 7.89 -2.95
CA LEU A 130 13.79 7.37 -1.62
C LEU A 130 13.17 5.99 -1.86
N LYS A 131 13.96 4.94 -1.64
CA LYS A 131 13.48 3.57 -1.77
C LYS A 131 12.79 3.23 -0.47
N ASN A 132 11.50 3.53 -0.42
CA ASN A 132 10.66 3.16 0.70
C ASN A 132 10.49 1.65 0.71
N GLU A 133 10.85 1.03 1.82
CA GLU A 133 10.63 -0.38 2.06
C GLU A 133 9.38 -0.55 2.92
N GLY A 134 8.81 -1.75 2.94
CA GLY A 134 7.64 -1.96 3.76
C GLY A 134 7.10 -3.37 3.71
N PHE A 135 6.02 -3.54 4.45
CA PHE A 135 5.30 -4.80 4.56
C PHE A 135 3.81 -4.53 4.54
N ILE A 136 3.07 -5.43 3.91
CA ILE A 136 1.62 -5.46 3.96
C ILE A 136 1.24 -6.62 4.86
N PHE A 137 0.48 -6.32 5.90
CA PHE A 137 0.00 -7.29 6.86
C PHE A 137 -1.49 -7.53 6.62
N GLU A 138 -1.89 -8.79 6.53
CA GLU A 138 -3.28 -9.20 6.54
C GLU A 138 -3.63 -9.81 7.89
N VAL A 139 -4.66 -9.27 8.54
CA VAL A 139 -5.01 -9.62 9.92
C VAL A 139 -6.52 -9.80 10.03
N THR A 140 -6.95 -10.81 10.78
CA THR A 140 -8.32 -10.91 11.29
C THR A 140 -8.34 -10.57 12.77
N ALA A 141 -9.01 -9.50 13.15
CA ALA A 141 -9.07 -9.07 14.55
C ALA A 141 -10.38 -8.32 14.87
N PRO A 142 -10.76 -8.21 16.16
CA PRO A 142 -11.88 -7.38 16.56
C PRO A 142 -11.66 -5.90 16.29
N ILE A 143 -12.71 -5.17 15.88
CA ILE A 143 -12.60 -3.75 15.50
C ILE A 143 -12.06 -2.84 16.63
N ASN A 144 -12.36 -3.19 17.88
CA ASN A 144 -11.93 -2.45 19.07
C ASN A 144 -10.63 -3.00 19.68
N SER A 145 -10.02 -4.03 19.06
CA SER A 145 -8.75 -4.55 19.54
C SER A 145 -7.57 -3.64 19.16
N GLU A 146 -6.50 -3.73 19.94
CA GLU A 146 -5.27 -3.00 19.72
C GLU A 146 -4.28 -3.82 18.88
N ILE A 147 -3.58 -3.13 17.99
CA ILE A 147 -2.35 -3.58 17.36
C ILE A 147 -1.20 -2.83 18.02
N SER A 148 -0.32 -3.58 18.68
CA SER A 148 0.91 -3.07 19.30
C SER A 148 2.04 -3.15 18.30
N ILE A 149 2.69 -2.02 18.06
CA ILE A 149 3.75 -1.88 17.06
C ILE A 149 4.98 -1.33 17.75
N THR A 150 6.11 -2.00 17.59
CA THR A 150 7.40 -1.52 18.07
C THR A 150 8.36 -1.46 16.88
N ILE A 151 8.91 -0.29 16.59
CA ILE A 151 9.93 -0.14 15.55
C ILE A 151 11.07 0.68 16.13
N ASN A 152 12.32 0.19 16.03
CA ASN A 152 13.51 0.84 16.59
C ASN A 152 13.30 1.36 18.03
N ASN A 153 12.73 0.52 18.90
CA ASN A 153 12.38 0.80 20.31
C ASN A 153 11.21 1.79 20.55
N LYS A 154 10.69 2.45 19.51
CA LYS A 154 9.49 3.28 19.62
C LYS A 154 8.24 2.41 19.58
N LYS A 155 7.48 2.44 20.67
CA LYS A 155 6.21 1.72 20.81
C LYS A 155 5.05 2.61 20.39
N SER A 156 4.08 2.03 19.71
CA SER A 156 2.83 2.66 19.33
C SER A 156 1.71 1.63 19.44
N LYS A 157 0.53 2.09 19.84
CA LYS A 157 -0.67 1.27 19.89
C LYS A 157 -1.73 1.95 19.04
N LEU A 158 -2.29 1.20 18.11
CA LEU A 158 -3.38 1.66 17.25
C LEU A 158 -4.51 0.65 17.32
N THR A 159 -5.72 1.11 17.53
CA THR A 159 -6.89 0.24 17.39
C THR A 159 -7.14 -0.08 15.93
N VAL A 160 -7.76 -1.23 15.66
CA VAL A 160 -8.18 -1.60 14.30
C VAL A 160 -9.09 -0.52 13.70
N LYS A 161 -10.01 0.04 14.50
CA LYS A 161 -10.85 1.19 14.10
C LYS A 161 -10.03 2.40 13.63
N GLU A 162 -8.97 2.76 14.34
CA GLU A 162 -8.11 3.88 13.96
C GLU A 162 -7.36 3.62 12.66
N LEU A 163 -6.90 2.39 12.44
CA LEU A 163 -6.22 1.99 11.21
C LEU A 163 -7.15 2.07 9.99
N LEU A 164 -8.41 1.66 10.13
CA LEU A 164 -9.40 1.77 9.05
C LEU A 164 -9.79 3.21 8.72
N ALA A 165 -9.78 4.08 9.73
CA ALA A 165 -10.21 5.47 9.59
C ALA A 165 -9.22 6.32 8.79
N LYS A 166 -7.91 6.20 9.06
CA LYS A 166 -6.88 7.03 8.43
C LYS A 166 -5.48 6.42 8.51
N SER A 167 -4.56 7.01 7.75
CA SER A 167 -3.13 6.72 7.90
C SER A 167 -2.58 7.36 9.18
N HIS A 168 -1.57 6.73 9.76
CA HIS A 168 -0.85 7.21 10.94
C HIS A 168 0.63 7.33 10.63
N LEU A 169 1.29 8.29 11.26
CA LEU A 169 2.70 8.56 11.03
C LEU A 169 3.43 8.56 12.37
N SER A 170 4.43 7.70 12.51
CA SER A 170 5.35 7.71 13.63
C SER A 170 6.60 8.48 13.23
N VAL A 171 6.90 9.53 13.98
CA VAL A 171 8.00 10.47 13.71
C VAL A 171 9.04 10.37 14.82
N TYR A 172 10.31 10.22 14.47
CA TYR A 172 11.42 10.08 15.40
C TYR A 172 12.11 11.44 15.58
N GLU A 173 11.37 12.42 16.09
CA GLU A 173 11.87 13.80 16.23
C GLU A 173 13.04 13.92 17.22
N ASP A 174 13.03 13.13 18.30
CA ASP A 174 14.11 13.17 19.28
C ASP A 174 15.44 12.69 18.68
N GLU A 175 15.40 11.67 17.79
CA GLU A 175 16.57 11.24 17.03
C GLU A 175 17.07 12.37 16.10
N ALA A 176 16.17 13.11 15.45
CA ALA A 176 16.56 14.23 14.59
C ALA A 176 17.19 15.38 15.36
N LYS A 177 16.68 15.70 16.56
CA LYS A 177 17.26 16.74 17.43
C LYS A 177 18.67 16.37 17.85
N LEU A 178 18.88 15.13 18.30
CA LEU A 178 20.22 14.63 18.64
C LEU A 178 21.16 14.70 17.44
N LEU A 179 20.71 14.25 16.26
CA LEU A 179 21.50 14.27 15.03
C LEU A 179 21.96 15.67 14.62
N LEU A 180 21.07 16.65 14.69
CA LEU A 180 21.38 18.03 14.33
C LEU A 180 22.19 18.76 15.42
N GLN A 181 22.00 18.40 16.69
CA GLN A 181 22.86 18.86 17.77
C GLN A 181 24.29 18.36 17.57
N GLU A 182 24.49 17.08 17.25
CA GLU A 182 25.82 16.51 17.01
C GLU A 182 26.49 17.08 15.76
N ARG A 183 25.75 17.24 14.66
CA ARG A 183 26.31 17.67 13.36
C ARG A 183 26.55 19.18 13.28
N ALA A 184 25.68 19.99 13.89
CA ALA A 184 25.62 21.43 13.67
C ALA A 184 25.53 22.26 14.95
N ASN A 185 25.58 21.61 16.13
CA ASN A 185 25.39 22.25 17.43
C ASN A 185 24.08 23.05 17.53
N LEU A 186 23.05 22.61 16.80
CA LEU A 186 21.74 23.24 16.80
C LEU A 186 20.90 22.68 17.95
N THR A 187 20.60 23.53 18.93
CA THR A 187 19.74 23.20 20.08
C THR A 187 18.38 23.90 20.00
N GLU A 188 18.32 25.04 19.33
CA GLU A 188 17.09 25.80 19.10
C GLU A 188 16.92 26.11 17.60
N TYR A 189 15.68 26.09 17.15
CA TYR A 189 15.33 26.48 15.79
C TYR A 189 14.09 27.35 15.82
N TYR A 190 14.08 28.42 15.02
CA TYR A 190 12.98 29.39 14.95
C TYR A 190 11.63 28.75 14.52
N ARG A 191 11.67 27.60 13.83
CA ARG A 191 10.51 26.78 13.46
C ARG A 191 10.78 25.30 13.72
N SER A 192 9.83 24.59 14.32
CA SER A 192 9.91 23.14 14.58
C SER A 192 10.00 22.29 13.30
N ASP A 193 9.65 22.85 12.14
CA ASP A 193 9.66 22.15 10.84
C ASP A 193 11.01 21.51 10.51
N SER A 194 12.13 22.10 10.93
CA SER A 194 13.45 21.55 10.58
C SER A 194 13.78 20.23 11.29
N TRP A 195 13.27 20.04 12.51
CA TRP A 195 13.35 18.75 13.21
C TRP A 195 12.48 17.72 12.51
N TYR A 196 11.26 18.11 12.17
CA TYR A 196 10.31 17.24 11.51
C TYR A 196 10.81 16.79 10.13
N HIS A 197 11.36 17.69 9.30
CA HIS A 197 11.87 17.35 7.98
C HIS A 197 13.04 16.37 8.04
N ASN A 198 13.92 16.49 9.04
CA ASN A 198 15.06 15.59 9.19
C ASN A 198 14.76 14.32 10.01
N ALA A 199 13.57 14.20 10.58
CA ALA A 199 13.20 13.01 11.33
C ALA A 199 13.00 11.80 10.42
N TYR A 200 13.51 10.66 10.89
CA TYR A 200 13.05 9.36 10.44
C TYR A 200 11.55 9.23 10.65
N LYS A 201 10.84 8.61 9.70
CA LYS A 201 9.39 8.41 9.80
C LYS A 201 8.99 7.04 9.29
N VAL A 202 7.98 6.49 9.95
CA VAL A 202 7.28 5.28 9.51
C VAL A 202 5.81 5.62 9.33
N LYS A 203 5.25 5.26 8.18
CA LYS A 203 3.83 5.46 7.89
C LYS A 203 3.09 4.14 7.96
N PHE A 204 2.01 4.14 8.72
CA PHE A 204 0.97 3.13 8.70
C PHE A 204 -0.11 3.64 7.75
N HIS A 205 -0.23 3.03 6.58
CA HIS A 205 -1.28 3.39 5.64
C HIS A 205 -2.65 2.99 6.18
N ARG A 206 -3.69 3.68 5.70
CA ARG A 206 -5.07 3.35 6.07
C ARG A 206 -5.34 1.89 5.70
N ALA A 207 -5.88 1.13 6.64
CA ALA A 207 -6.25 -0.25 6.42
C ALA A 207 -7.44 -0.34 5.45
N ALA A 208 -7.50 -1.42 4.68
CA ALA A 208 -8.61 -1.78 3.82
C ALA A 208 -9.21 -3.10 4.30
N THR A 209 -10.52 -3.15 4.49
CA THR A 209 -11.23 -4.39 4.83
C THR A 209 -11.26 -5.36 3.64
N LYS A 210 -11.51 -6.65 3.90
CA LYS A 210 -11.61 -7.67 2.85
C LYS A 210 -12.54 -7.30 1.71
N ASN A 211 -13.68 -6.69 2.02
CA ASN A 211 -14.65 -6.25 1.00
C ASN A 211 -14.18 -5.03 0.19
N GLU A 212 -13.14 -4.31 0.64
CA GLU A 212 -12.53 -3.19 -0.07
C GLU A 212 -11.35 -3.60 -0.96
N TYR A 213 -10.64 -4.68 -0.63
CA TYR A 213 -9.49 -5.16 -1.43
C TYR A 213 -9.77 -6.45 -2.22
N MET A 214 -10.86 -7.18 -1.92
CA MET A 214 -11.36 -8.33 -2.70
C MET A 214 -12.75 -8.02 -3.26
N ILE A 215 -12.83 -7.71 -4.55
CA ILE A 215 -14.08 -7.30 -5.20
C ILE A 215 -14.29 -8.10 -6.50
N ASN A 216 -15.55 -8.48 -6.72
CA ASN A 216 -16.02 -8.98 -8.00
C ASN A 216 -16.85 -7.87 -8.68
N GLN A 217 -16.37 -7.36 -9.80
CA GLN A 217 -17.07 -6.35 -10.59
C GLN A 217 -17.54 -6.95 -11.91
N THR A 218 -18.79 -6.65 -12.26
CA THR A 218 -19.40 -7.15 -13.50
C THR A 218 -19.76 -5.98 -14.43
N PHE A 219 -19.56 -6.19 -15.73
CA PHE A 219 -19.95 -5.29 -16.79
C PHE A 219 -20.72 -6.06 -17.86
N THR A 220 -21.83 -5.48 -18.33
CA THR A 220 -22.51 -5.95 -19.53
C THR A 220 -21.95 -5.19 -20.73
N ILE A 221 -21.58 -5.92 -21.77
CA ILE A 221 -20.97 -5.37 -22.98
C ILE A 221 -21.75 -5.80 -24.23
N PRO A 222 -21.81 -4.96 -25.28
CA PRO A 222 -22.38 -5.36 -26.55
C PRO A 222 -21.43 -6.30 -27.32
N VAL A 223 -22.01 -7.28 -28.00
CA VAL A 223 -21.33 -8.09 -29.03
C VAL A 223 -21.57 -7.43 -30.38
N THR A 224 -20.54 -7.43 -31.23
CA THR A 224 -20.60 -6.79 -32.55
C THR A 224 -20.06 -7.74 -33.62
N GLU A 225 -20.50 -7.53 -34.88
CA GLU A 225 -20.01 -8.26 -36.05
C GLU A 225 -18.49 -8.16 -36.24
N HIS A 226 -17.89 -7.05 -35.78
CA HIS A 226 -16.45 -6.85 -35.78
C HIS A 226 -15.83 -7.28 -34.47
N GLU A 227 -14.63 -7.86 -34.55
CA GLU A 227 -13.85 -8.20 -33.39
C GLU A 227 -13.55 -6.94 -32.57
N THR A 228 -14.05 -6.91 -31.34
CA THR A 228 -13.90 -5.79 -30.41
C THR A 228 -13.01 -6.23 -29.24
N ASN A 229 -12.05 -5.38 -28.88
CA ASN A 229 -11.17 -5.62 -27.75
C ASN A 229 -11.75 -5.06 -26.44
N TYR A 230 -11.75 -5.86 -25.39
CA TYR A 230 -12.08 -5.42 -24.04
C TYR A 230 -10.99 -5.79 -23.03
N PHE A 231 -10.69 -4.89 -22.10
CA PHE A 231 -9.88 -5.20 -20.91
C PHE A 231 -10.29 -4.34 -19.73
N VAL A 232 -9.97 -4.79 -18.51
CA VAL A 232 -10.28 -4.07 -17.28
C VAL A 232 -9.00 -3.57 -16.66
N LYS A 233 -8.97 -2.28 -16.32
CA LYS A 233 -7.95 -1.69 -15.44
C LYS A 233 -8.54 -1.46 -14.06
N VAL A 234 -7.80 -1.79 -13.03
CA VAL A 234 -8.17 -1.54 -11.63
C VAL A 234 -7.27 -0.47 -11.07
N VAL A 235 -7.85 0.47 -10.33
CA VAL A 235 -7.11 1.56 -9.67
C VAL A 235 -7.31 1.44 -8.17
N GLN A 236 -6.19 1.40 -7.44
CA GLN A 236 -6.15 1.31 -5.98
C GLN A 236 -5.98 2.69 -5.33
N ALA A 237 -6.29 2.78 -4.03
CA ALA A 237 -6.25 4.02 -3.25
C ALA A 237 -4.83 4.58 -3.06
N ASP A 238 -3.81 3.74 -3.21
CA ASP A 238 -2.40 4.13 -3.16
C ASP A 238 -1.84 4.54 -4.54
N GLY A 239 -2.69 4.61 -5.56
CA GLY A 239 -2.32 4.98 -6.92
C GLY A 239 -1.80 3.82 -7.77
N GLN A 240 -1.62 2.62 -7.20
CA GLN A 240 -1.23 1.45 -7.98
C GLN A 240 -2.37 1.00 -8.91
N THR A 241 -2.00 0.41 -10.03
CA THR A 241 -2.95 -0.07 -11.03
C THR A 241 -2.63 -1.48 -11.51
N GLY A 242 -3.65 -2.27 -11.77
CA GLY A 242 -3.54 -3.57 -12.42
C GLY A 242 -4.36 -3.60 -13.71
N TRP A 243 -3.93 -4.41 -14.68
CA TRP A 243 -4.65 -4.60 -15.94
C TRP A 243 -4.92 -6.09 -16.14
N SER A 244 -6.12 -6.42 -16.62
CA SER A 244 -6.38 -7.75 -17.16
C SER A 244 -5.68 -7.91 -18.50
N SER A 245 -5.44 -9.16 -18.90
CA SER A 245 -5.22 -9.45 -20.31
C SER A 245 -6.44 -9.00 -21.13
N PRO A 246 -6.24 -8.54 -22.37
CA PRO A 246 -7.34 -8.28 -23.28
C PRO A 246 -8.09 -9.56 -23.66
N VAL A 247 -9.38 -9.39 -23.91
CA VAL A 247 -10.29 -10.38 -24.48
C VAL A 247 -10.90 -9.77 -25.73
N TRP A 248 -10.90 -10.53 -26.82
CA TRP A 248 -11.52 -10.14 -28.08
C TRP A 248 -12.86 -10.86 -28.21
N ILE A 249 -13.89 -10.11 -28.58
CA ILE A 249 -15.25 -10.61 -28.65
C ILE A 249 -15.81 -10.27 -30.03
N VAL A 250 -16.40 -11.26 -30.67
CA VAL A 250 -17.00 -11.14 -32.00
C VAL A 250 -18.30 -11.93 -32.05
N GLU A 251 -19.25 -11.46 -32.83
CA GLU A 251 -20.46 -12.23 -33.14
C GLU A 251 -20.08 -13.50 -33.91
N LYS A 252 -20.67 -14.62 -33.51
CA LYS A 252 -20.49 -15.89 -34.21
C LYS A 252 -21.23 -15.84 -35.54
N LYS A 253 -20.54 -16.21 -36.61
CA LYS A 253 -21.11 -16.26 -37.96
C LYS A 253 -21.82 -17.57 -38.25
#